data_AF-A0A5N5SLS7-F1
#
_entry.id   AF-A0A5N5SLS7-F1
#
_cell.length_a   1.000
_cell.length_b   1.000
_cell.length_c   1.000
_cell.angle_alpha   90.00
_cell.angle_beta   90.00
_cell.angle_gamma   90.00
#
_symmetry.space_group_name_H-M   'P 1'
#
loop_
_entity.id
_entity.type
_entity.pdbx_description
1 polymer ?
#
loop_
_entity_poly.entity_id
_entity_poly.type
_entity_poly.pdbx_seq_one_letter_code
_entity_poly.pdbx_strand_id
1 'polypeptide(L)'
;MAKEECECEDEYEAQNLSSFNTFFNSFVFEHSFVRACGLNNRRESRLIGGKTTEFNEYPWAVALLYKGHYFCGGTLINERYVLTAAHCIRGANKNNIKVLVGEHIRSFPIETKTKYYDVVYIVYHHLFNKTTYNNDIGLVKIKGKITFMWYARPACLPMPNMDYVGDLAVVTGWGKVGEEEGITDSLQEILVPIFSNNVCKTKMEYAPEEITQNMICAGFQNGRRDSCHVSNL
;
A
#
# COMPACT_ATOMS: atom_id res chain seq x y z
N MET A 1 -22.31 1.65 48.97
CA MET A 1 -21.69 0.98 47.80
C MET A 1 -21.62 1.98 46.68
N ALA A 2 -20.60 2.85 46.73
CA ALA A 2 -20.28 3.78 45.66
C ALA A 2 -19.32 3.07 44.70
N LYS A 3 -19.60 3.17 43.40
CA LYS A 3 -18.71 2.73 42.33
C LYS A 3 -17.67 3.83 42.13
N GLU A 4 -16.40 3.47 42.23
CA GLU A 4 -15.28 4.31 41.84
C GLU A 4 -15.23 4.46 40.31
N GLU A 5 -15.02 5.71 39.91
CA GLU A 5 -14.58 6.16 38.60
C GLU A 5 -13.14 5.70 38.36
N CYS A 6 -12.86 5.16 37.17
CA CYS A 6 -11.53 5.22 36.58
C CYS A 6 -11.68 5.86 35.20
N GLU A 7 -11.28 7.13 35.14
CA GLU A 7 -11.04 7.89 33.92
C GLU A 7 -9.93 7.22 33.10
N CYS A 8 -10.16 7.07 31.79
CA CYS A 8 -9.12 6.98 30.77
C CYS A 8 -9.51 7.96 29.65
N GLU A 9 -9.19 9.24 29.85
CA GLU A 9 -9.12 10.23 28.78
C GLU A 9 -7.94 9.87 27.87
N ASP A 10 -8.16 9.18 26.75
CA ASP A 10 -7.11 8.96 25.72
C ASP A 10 -7.65 8.50 24.35
N GLU A 11 -8.83 8.99 23.92
CA GLU A 11 -9.40 8.64 22.58
C GLU A 11 -9.66 9.83 21.63
N TYR A 12 -9.23 11.06 21.94
CA TYR A 12 -9.67 12.25 21.16
C TYR A 12 -8.60 12.99 20.32
N GLU A 13 -7.37 12.49 20.16
CA GLU A 13 -6.30 13.27 19.49
C GLU A 13 -5.85 12.80 18.09
N ALA A 14 -6.72 12.13 17.32
CA ALA A 14 -6.34 11.58 16.00
C ALA A 14 -7.25 11.98 14.82
N GLN A 15 -8.04 13.05 14.92
CA GLN A 15 -9.05 13.38 13.89
C GLN A 15 -9.05 14.84 13.40
N ASN A 16 -8.00 15.63 13.68
CA ASN A 16 -7.91 17.00 13.17
C ASN A 16 -7.14 17.07 11.84
N LEU A 17 -7.62 17.90 10.91
CA LEU A 17 -6.97 18.31 9.65
C LEU A 17 -5.48 18.64 9.84
N SER A 18 -5.20 19.38 10.92
CA SER A 18 -3.83 19.71 11.29
C SER A 18 -3.06 18.46 11.73
N SER A 19 -3.62 17.54 12.50
CA SER A 19 -2.89 16.36 12.98
C SER A 19 -2.42 15.45 11.84
N PHE A 20 -3.27 15.11 10.84
CA PHE A 20 -2.81 14.29 9.71
C PHE A 20 -1.82 15.02 8.79
N ASN A 21 -2.10 16.27 8.41
CA ASN A 21 -1.20 17.02 7.52
C ASN A 21 0.08 17.47 8.23
N THR A 22 0.03 17.87 9.50
CA THR A 22 1.21 18.14 10.32
C THR A 22 1.98 16.86 10.57
N PHE A 23 1.32 15.73 10.85
CA PHE A 23 1.99 14.45 10.96
C PHE A 23 2.66 14.05 9.65
N PHE A 24 1.94 14.09 8.52
CA PHE A 24 2.46 13.74 7.20
C PHE A 24 3.57 14.69 6.75
N ASN A 25 3.43 16.01 6.97
CA ASN A 25 4.45 17.00 6.60
C ASN A 25 5.66 16.94 7.54
N SER A 26 5.47 16.83 8.86
CA SER A 26 6.57 16.59 9.82
C SER A 26 7.29 15.28 9.47
N PHE A 27 6.54 14.26 9.08
CA PHE A 27 7.06 12.96 8.67
C PHE A 27 7.89 13.02 7.37
N VAL A 28 7.38 13.69 6.34
CA VAL A 28 8.07 13.85 5.04
C VAL A 28 9.33 14.72 5.18
N PHE A 29 9.27 15.81 5.96
CA PHE A 29 10.41 16.74 6.09
C PHE A 29 11.49 16.28 7.08
N GLU A 30 11.14 15.57 8.16
CA GLU A 30 12.11 15.15 9.18
C GLU A 30 12.84 13.84 8.83
N HIS A 31 12.27 13.02 7.93
CA HIS A 31 12.88 11.77 7.44
C HIS A 31 13.40 11.85 5.99
N SER A 32 13.72 13.05 5.50
CA SER A 32 14.40 13.28 4.20
C SER A 32 15.82 12.69 4.13
N PHE A 33 16.25 11.89 5.11
CA PHE A 33 17.57 11.27 5.16
C PHE A 33 17.56 9.74 5.08
N VAL A 34 16.54 9.13 4.46
CA VAL A 34 16.71 7.77 3.93
C VAL A 34 17.63 7.87 2.70
N ARG A 35 18.95 7.72 2.90
CA ARG A 35 19.95 7.84 1.81
C ARG A 35 19.79 6.83 0.66
N ALA A 36 18.84 5.89 0.75
CA ALA A 36 18.59 4.86 -0.27
C ALA A 36 17.15 4.34 -0.20
N CYS A 37 16.19 5.05 -0.83
CA CYS A 37 14.83 4.55 -1.10
C CYS A 37 14.70 4.14 -2.58
N GLY A 38 13.66 3.37 -2.93
CA GLY A 38 13.32 3.07 -4.33
C GLY A 38 14.27 2.11 -5.05
N LEU A 39 15.22 1.48 -4.34
CA LEU A 39 16.13 0.50 -4.89
C LEU A 39 15.51 -0.90 -4.88
N ASN A 40 15.09 -1.42 -6.04
CA ASN A 40 14.66 -2.81 -6.20
C ASN A 40 15.86 -3.78 -6.25
N ASN A 41 15.62 -5.08 -6.15
CA ASN A 41 16.67 -6.12 -6.25
C ASN A 41 16.79 -6.75 -7.64
N ARG A 42 16.06 -6.22 -8.62
CA ARG A 42 15.98 -6.75 -9.99
C ARG A 42 17.37 -6.89 -10.61
N ARG A 43 17.68 -8.07 -11.14
CA ARG A 43 18.94 -8.34 -11.85
C ARG A 43 18.85 -8.14 -13.36
N GLU A 44 17.66 -8.33 -13.97
CA GLU A 44 17.44 -8.21 -15.43
C GLU A 44 16.36 -7.18 -15.78
N SER A 45 16.53 -6.41 -16.86
CA SER A 45 15.74 -5.20 -17.14
C SER A 45 14.44 -5.38 -17.93
N ARG A 46 13.99 -6.60 -18.26
CA ARG A 46 12.88 -6.80 -19.22
C ARG A 46 11.61 -7.36 -18.58
N LEU A 47 10.59 -6.51 -18.48
CA LEU A 47 9.22 -6.87 -18.12
C LEU A 47 8.27 -6.80 -19.33
N ILE A 48 7.70 -7.93 -19.73
CA ILE A 48 6.58 -7.99 -20.69
C ILE A 48 5.63 -9.10 -20.26
N GLY A 49 4.36 -8.73 -19.99
CA GLY A 49 3.32 -9.61 -19.46
C GLY A 49 3.54 -9.88 -17.97
N GLY A 50 2.49 -9.77 -17.15
CA GLY A 50 2.62 -9.98 -15.70
C GLY A 50 3.22 -11.35 -15.38
N LYS A 51 4.12 -11.39 -14.39
CA LYS A 51 4.90 -12.58 -14.02
C LYS A 51 5.14 -12.58 -12.51
N THR A 52 5.47 -13.77 -11.98
CA THR A 52 6.02 -13.89 -10.62
C THR A 52 7.30 -13.07 -10.52
N THR A 53 7.38 -12.24 -9.47
CA THR A 53 8.57 -11.41 -9.21
C THR A 53 9.79 -12.26 -8.87
N GLU A 54 10.98 -11.73 -9.07
CA GLU A 54 12.18 -12.30 -8.44
C GLU A 54 12.03 -12.24 -6.91
N PHE A 55 12.70 -13.15 -6.20
CA PHE A 55 12.62 -13.21 -4.75
C PHE A 55 13.01 -11.88 -4.09
N ASN A 56 12.09 -11.29 -3.34
CA ASN A 56 12.23 -9.96 -2.72
C ASN A 56 12.62 -8.86 -3.71
N GLU A 57 12.20 -8.93 -4.96
CA GLU A 57 12.48 -7.91 -5.97
C GLU A 57 12.05 -6.50 -5.52
N TYR A 58 10.89 -6.41 -4.87
CA TYR A 58 10.30 -5.19 -4.35
C TYR A 58 10.35 -5.19 -2.82
N PRO A 59 11.46 -4.76 -2.20
CA PRO A 59 11.67 -4.88 -0.75
C PRO A 59 10.81 -3.92 0.08
N TRP A 60 10.03 -3.06 -0.57
CA TRP A 60 9.02 -2.22 0.06
C TRP A 60 7.63 -2.84 0.05
N ALA A 61 7.40 -3.97 -0.65
CA ALA A 61 6.12 -4.64 -0.63
C ALA A 61 5.82 -5.17 0.78
N VAL A 62 4.65 -4.83 1.28
CA VAL A 62 4.19 -5.21 2.62
C VAL A 62 2.84 -5.91 2.50
N ALA A 63 2.68 -7.00 3.24
CA ALA A 63 1.37 -7.61 3.45
C ALA A 63 0.80 -7.21 4.80
N LEU A 64 -0.50 -6.91 4.83
CA LEU A 64 -1.25 -6.67 6.05
C LEU A 64 -2.14 -7.88 6.34
N LEU A 65 -2.04 -8.38 7.57
CA LEU A 65 -2.93 -9.43 8.08
C LEU A 65 -3.95 -8.83 9.05
N TYR A 66 -5.20 -9.27 8.96
CA TYR A 66 -6.24 -8.99 9.95
C TYR A 66 -6.66 -10.31 10.59
N LYS A 67 -6.48 -10.44 11.91
CA LYS A 67 -6.72 -11.69 12.65
C LYS A 67 -6.03 -12.91 12.01
N GLY A 68 -4.82 -12.71 11.47
CA GLY A 68 -4.01 -13.77 10.85
C GLY A 68 -4.28 -14.03 9.36
N HIS A 69 -5.24 -13.34 8.74
CA HIS A 69 -5.56 -13.52 7.32
C HIS A 69 -5.08 -12.33 6.49
N TYR A 70 -4.48 -12.60 5.32
CA TYR A 70 -4.13 -11.58 4.33
C TYR A 70 -5.38 -10.84 3.90
N PHE A 71 -5.38 -9.51 4.00
CA PHE A 71 -6.54 -8.69 3.64
C PHE A 71 -6.20 -7.46 2.80
N CYS A 72 -5.02 -6.86 2.99
CA CYS A 72 -4.55 -5.71 2.23
C CYS A 72 -3.05 -5.74 2.02
N GLY A 73 -2.59 -4.94 1.05
CA GLY A 73 -1.18 -4.62 0.86
C GLY A 73 -0.78 -3.30 1.52
N GLY A 74 0.51 -3.01 1.48
CA GLY A 74 1.08 -1.73 1.85
C GLY A 74 2.46 -1.53 1.24
N THR A 75 3.04 -0.37 1.48
CA THR A 75 4.36 0.02 1.02
C THR A 75 5.18 0.53 2.19
N LEU A 76 6.35 -0.06 2.41
CA LEU A 76 7.31 0.47 3.38
C LEU A 76 7.84 1.82 2.89
N ILE A 77 7.70 2.87 3.70
CA ILE A 77 8.17 4.22 3.34
C ILE A 77 9.31 4.70 4.24
N ASN A 78 9.54 4.07 5.39
CA ASN A 78 10.76 4.19 6.18
C ASN A 78 10.89 3.03 7.20
N GLU A 79 11.76 3.16 8.21
CA GLU A 79 12.01 2.11 9.22
C GLU A 79 10.82 1.80 10.16
N ARG A 80 9.72 2.57 10.13
CA ARG A 80 8.62 2.46 11.09
C ARG A 80 7.22 2.58 10.49
N TYR A 81 7.09 3.00 9.24
CA TYR A 81 5.81 3.34 8.66
C TYR A 81 5.57 2.62 7.36
N VAL A 82 4.33 2.15 7.24
CA VAL A 82 3.77 1.53 6.05
C VAL A 82 2.65 2.43 5.53
N LEU A 83 2.74 2.80 4.27
CA LEU A 83 1.67 3.44 3.51
C LEU A 83 0.68 2.39 3.02
N THR A 84 -0.61 2.64 3.15
CA THR A 84 -1.69 1.78 2.67
C THR A 84 -2.91 2.62 2.33
N ALA A 85 -4.02 1.99 1.96
CA ALA A 85 -5.28 2.67 1.70
C ALA A 85 -6.05 2.93 3.01
N ALA A 86 -6.84 4.00 3.05
CA ALA A 86 -7.71 4.29 4.18
C ALA A 86 -8.78 3.21 4.34
N HIS A 87 -9.34 2.68 3.24
CA HIS A 87 -10.36 1.64 3.27
C HIS A 87 -9.87 0.34 3.92
N CYS A 88 -8.56 0.07 3.90
CA CYS A 88 -7.96 -1.09 4.56
C CYS A 88 -8.01 -0.96 6.10
N ILE A 89 -7.84 0.25 6.63
CA ILE A 89 -7.59 0.46 8.07
C ILE A 89 -8.69 1.22 8.79
N ARG A 90 -9.62 1.86 8.07
CA ARG A 90 -10.74 2.58 8.68
C ARG A 90 -11.63 1.62 9.45
N GLY A 91 -11.78 1.86 10.76
CA GLY A 91 -12.59 1.04 11.65
C GLY A 91 -11.95 -0.30 12.04
N ALA A 92 -10.72 -0.58 11.59
CA ALA A 92 -9.99 -1.76 11.99
C ALA A 92 -9.40 -1.58 13.39
N ASN A 93 -9.46 -2.63 14.21
CA ASN A 93 -8.73 -2.63 15.49
C ASN A 93 -7.25 -2.92 15.22
N LYS A 94 -6.36 -1.98 15.60
CA LYS A 94 -4.91 -2.11 15.43
C LYS A 94 -4.31 -3.39 16.02
N ASN A 95 -4.87 -3.89 17.13
CA ASN A 95 -4.37 -5.10 17.79
C ASN A 95 -4.67 -6.38 16.98
N ASN A 96 -5.60 -6.31 16.03
CA ASN A 96 -5.88 -7.40 15.10
C ASN A 96 -5.03 -7.31 13.83
N ILE A 97 -4.28 -6.22 13.62
CA ILE A 97 -3.45 -6.04 12.43
C ILE A 97 -2.02 -6.50 12.71
N LYS A 98 -1.44 -7.25 11.76
CA LYS A 98 0.00 -7.53 11.68
C LYS A 98 0.56 -7.02 10.36
N VAL A 99 1.78 -6.51 10.41
CA VAL A 99 2.53 -6.04 9.25
C VAL A 99 3.63 -7.05 8.93
N LEU A 100 3.65 -7.56 7.70
CA LEU A 100 4.65 -8.51 7.21
C LEU A 100 5.59 -7.80 6.24
N VAL A 101 6.89 -7.82 6.55
CA VAL A 101 7.95 -7.22 5.74
C VAL A 101 8.93 -8.30 5.29
N GLY A 102 9.39 -8.23 4.04
CA GLY A 102 10.23 -9.27 3.43
C GLY A 102 9.46 -10.53 3.07
N GLU A 103 8.12 -10.45 2.99
CA GLU A 103 7.31 -11.56 2.52
C GLU A 103 7.43 -11.69 1.00
N HIS A 104 7.39 -12.93 0.52
CA HIS A 104 7.34 -13.22 -0.91
C HIS A 104 6.43 -14.43 -1.20
N ILE A 105 6.46 -15.50 -0.41
CA ILE A 105 5.70 -16.74 -0.59
C ILE A 105 4.88 -17.02 0.69
N ARG A 106 3.56 -16.90 0.59
CA ARG A 106 2.66 -16.92 1.76
C ARG A 106 2.67 -18.25 2.50
N SER A 107 2.86 -19.36 1.79
CA SER A 107 2.94 -20.71 2.35
C SER A 107 4.33 -21.05 2.96
N PHE A 108 5.38 -20.29 2.62
CA PHE A 108 6.76 -20.53 3.07
C PHE A 108 7.44 -19.29 3.69
N PRO A 109 6.88 -18.70 4.78
CA PRO A 109 7.35 -17.41 5.34
C PRO A 109 8.75 -17.46 6.00
N ILE A 110 9.30 -18.66 6.27
CA ILE A 110 10.61 -18.82 6.91
C ILE A 110 11.74 -18.58 5.90
N GLU A 111 11.54 -18.96 4.65
CA GLU A 111 12.57 -18.85 3.60
C GLU A 111 12.73 -17.41 3.12
N THR A 112 11.64 -16.64 3.15
CA THR A 112 11.54 -15.23 2.71
C THR A 112 12.18 -14.22 3.67
N LYS A 113 12.61 -14.67 4.85
CA LYS A 113 13.03 -13.79 5.96
C LYS A 113 11.89 -12.87 6.43
N THR A 114 10.63 -13.28 6.24
CA THR A 114 9.45 -12.52 6.70
C THR A 114 9.58 -12.14 8.16
N LYS A 115 9.36 -10.87 8.45
CA LYS A 115 9.27 -10.32 9.80
C LYS A 115 7.86 -9.82 10.06
N TYR A 116 7.32 -10.19 11.22
CA TYR A 116 6.02 -9.77 11.71
C TYR A 116 6.20 -8.60 12.67
N TYR A 117 5.43 -7.54 12.48
CA TYR A 117 5.41 -6.39 13.36
C TYR A 117 4.00 -6.13 13.90
N ASP A 118 3.92 -5.83 15.20
CA ASP A 118 2.72 -5.31 15.83
C ASP A 118 2.46 -3.86 15.38
N VAL A 119 1.19 -3.45 15.40
CA VAL A 119 0.80 -2.08 15.09
C VAL A 119 0.62 -1.27 16.38
N VAL A 120 1.33 -0.14 16.46
CA VAL A 120 1.19 0.81 17.58
C VAL A 120 0.06 1.77 17.32
N TYR A 121 -0.05 2.25 16.09
CA TYR A 121 -0.96 3.32 15.70
C TYR A 121 -1.35 3.21 14.22
N ILE A 122 -2.58 3.59 13.91
CA ILE A 122 -3.12 3.69 12.55
C ILE A 122 -3.69 5.09 12.37
N VAL A 123 -3.48 5.69 11.21
CA VAL A 123 -4.07 6.97 10.85
C VAL A 123 -4.44 6.97 9.39
N TYR A 124 -5.61 7.49 9.05
CA TYR A 124 -6.06 7.63 7.67
C TYR A 124 -6.46 9.07 7.41
N HIS A 125 -6.48 9.46 6.13
CA HIS A 125 -6.81 10.82 5.75
C HIS A 125 -8.22 11.19 6.22
N HIS A 126 -8.37 12.30 6.94
CA HIS A 126 -9.64 12.69 7.56
C HIS A 126 -10.74 13.03 6.52
N LEU A 127 -10.40 13.46 5.30
CA LEU A 127 -11.34 13.61 4.17
C LEU A 127 -11.63 12.30 3.43
N PHE A 128 -11.22 11.14 3.95
CA PHE A 128 -11.52 9.87 3.30
C PHE A 128 -13.04 9.64 3.21
N ASN A 129 -13.54 9.56 1.98
CA ASN A 129 -14.95 9.32 1.70
C ASN A 129 -15.17 7.86 1.29
N LYS A 130 -15.89 7.10 2.12
CA LYS A 130 -16.16 5.66 1.87
C LYS A 130 -17.07 5.38 0.68
N THR A 131 -17.83 6.37 0.22
CA THR A 131 -18.76 6.23 -0.91
C THR A 131 -18.02 6.43 -2.23
N THR A 132 -17.15 7.45 -2.30
CA THR A 132 -16.44 7.80 -3.54
C THR A 132 -14.99 7.33 -3.56
N TYR A 133 -14.49 6.71 -2.49
CA TYR A 133 -13.08 6.39 -2.26
C TYR A 133 -12.11 7.56 -2.45
N ASN A 134 -12.60 8.81 -2.33
CA ASN A 134 -11.73 9.97 -2.44
C ASN A 134 -10.87 10.11 -1.17
N ASN A 135 -9.61 10.50 -1.34
CA ASN A 135 -8.58 10.59 -0.28
C ASN A 135 -8.33 9.25 0.43
N ASP A 136 -8.30 8.16 -0.33
CA ASP A 136 -8.12 6.79 0.19
C ASP A 136 -6.65 6.47 0.50
N ILE A 137 -6.11 7.13 1.53
CA ILE A 137 -4.71 6.98 1.96
C ILE A 137 -4.61 6.88 3.48
N GLY A 138 -3.73 6.00 3.95
CA GLY A 138 -3.51 5.76 5.37
C GLY A 138 -2.09 5.28 5.69
N LEU A 139 -1.72 5.42 6.95
CA LEU A 139 -0.42 5.07 7.51
C LEU A 139 -0.61 4.13 8.70
N VAL A 140 0.24 3.12 8.73
CA VAL A 140 0.36 2.16 9.84
C VAL A 140 1.74 2.32 10.45
N LYS A 141 1.78 2.64 11.75
CA LYS A 141 3.01 2.70 12.54
C LYS A 141 3.26 1.37 13.23
N ILE A 142 4.39 0.74 12.91
CA ILE A 142 4.78 -0.51 13.54
C ILE A 142 5.44 -0.30 14.91
N LYS A 143 5.41 -1.34 15.74
CA LYS A 143 6.16 -1.43 17.00
C LYS A 143 7.60 -1.78 16.71
N GLY A 144 8.53 -1.04 17.30
CA GLY A 144 9.97 -1.20 17.03
C GLY A 144 10.40 -0.51 15.72
N LYS A 145 11.55 -0.93 15.17
CA LYS A 145 12.14 -0.41 13.94
C LYS A 145 12.54 -1.57 13.04
N ILE A 146 12.38 -1.38 11.73
CA ILE A 146 12.92 -2.27 10.71
C ILE A 146 14.39 -1.92 10.48
N THR A 147 15.26 -2.92 10.60
CA THR A 147 16.63 -2.82 10.10
C THR A 147 16.61 -3.03 8.59
N PHE A 148 16.99 -2.02 7.82
CA PHE A 148 17.02 -2.16 6.37
C PHE A 148 18.04 -3.20 5.92
N MET A 149 17.58 -4.10 5.05
CA MET A 149 18.37 -5.15 4.43
C MET A 149 17.88 -5.34 2.99
N TRP A 150 18.50 -6.23 2.22
CA TRP A 150 18.10 -6.46 0.83
C TRP A 150 16.60 -6.82 0.69
N TYR A 151 16.00 -7.52 1.66
CA TYR A 151 14.57 -7.88 1.65
C TYR A 151 13.63 -6.84 2.28
N ALA A 152 14.15 -5.73 2.81
CA ALA A 152 13.37 -4.71 3.52
C ALA A 152 14.00 -3.33 3.32
N ARG A 153 13.50 -2.56 2.33
CA ARG A 153 13.93 -1.19 2.02
C ARG A 153 12.71 -0.35 1.64
N PRO A 154 12.71 0.95 1.92
CA PRO A 154 11.56 1.78 1.63
C PRO A 154 11.46 2.18 0.15
N ALA A 155 10.25 2.39 -0.32
CA ALA A 155 9.98 3.11 -1.57
C ALA A 155 10.20 4.62 -1.35
N CYS A 156 10.56 5.33 -2.42
CA CYS A 156 10.58 6.79 -2.38
C CYS A 156 9.16 7.34 -2.48
N LEU A 157 8.90 8.46 -1.80
CA LEU A 157 7.67 9.23 -2.00
C LEU A 157 7.83 10.16 -3.20
N PRO A 158 6.76 10.40 -3.97
CA PRO A 158 6.79 11.33 -5.10
C PRO A 158 6.95 12.77 -4.62
N MET A 159 7.50 13.63 -5.48
CA MET A 159 7.41 15.08 -5.27
C MET A 159 5.96 15.55 -5.48
N PRO A 160 5.51 16.61 -4.79
CA PRO A 160 4.18 17.17 -5.02
C PRO A 160 3.98 17.56 -6.49
N ASN A 161 2.76 17.32 -7.00
CA ASN A 161 2.33 17.71 -8.35
C ASN A 161 3.11 17.06 -9.52
N MET A 162 3.74 15.90 -9.28
CA MET A 162 4.28 15.09 -10.37
C MET A 162 3.14 14.52 -11.23
N ASP A 163 3.30 14.62 -12.56
CA ASP A 163 2.43 13.98 -13.54
C ASP A 163 3.15 12.77 -14.14
N TYR A 164 2.44 11.64 -14.22
CA TYR A 164 2.94 10.36 -14.70
C TYR A 164 2.17 9.87 -15.93
N VAL A 165 1.28 10.68 -16.51
CA VAL A 165 0.51 10.31 -17.70
C VAL A 165 1.45 9.94 -18.85
N GLY A 166 1.25 8.75 -19.42
CA GLY A 166 2.08 8.21 -20.50
C GLY A 166 3.22 7.30 -20.02
N ASP A 167 3.55 7.30 -18.73
CA ASP A 167 4.52 6.38 -18.15
C ASP A 167 3.93 4.98 -17.94
N LEU A 168 4.80 4.01 -17.67
CA LEU A 168 4.43 2.68 -17.20
C LEU A 168 4.62 2.59 -15.68
N ALA A 169 3.58 2.16 -14.97
CA ALA A 169 3.67 1.79 -13.56
C ALA A 169 3.88 0.28 -13.40
N VAL A 170 4.63 -0.10 -12.37
CA VAL A 170 4.62 -1.47 -11.86
C VAL A 170 3.59 -1.55 -10.74
N VAL A 171 2.69 -2.53 -10.82
CA VAL A 171 1.82 -2.91 -9.70
C VAL A 171 2.26 -4.28 -9.18
N THR A 172 2.43 -4.40 -7.87
CA THR A 172 2.84 -5.65 -7.20
C THR A 172 1.82 -6.08 -6.15
N GLY A 173 1.60 -7.38 -6.01
CA GLY A 173 0.76 -7.90 -4.94
C GLY A 173 0.59 -9.41 -4.95
N TRP A 174 -0.06 -9.92 -3.90
CA TRP A 174 -0.46 -11.33 -3.79
C TRP A 174 -1.94 -11.52 -4.17
N GLY A 175 -2.42 -10.69 -5.11
CA GLY A 175 -3.80 -10.73 -5.56
C GLY A 175 -4.10 -11.95 -6.44
N LYS A 176 -5.30 -11.98 -7.02
CA LYS A 176 -5.69 -12.98 -8.01
C LYS A 176 -4.94 -12.74 -9.34
N VAL A 177 -4.57 -13.82 -10.00
CA VAL A 177 -4.03 -13.80 -11.37
C VAL A 177 -5.08 -14.44 -12.27
N GLY A 178 -5.79 -13.66 -13.07
CA GLY A 178 -6.84 -14.16 -13.98
C GLY A 178 -8.21 -14.39 -13.32
N GLU A 179 -9.21 -14.71 -14.15
CA GLU A 179 -10.62 -14.85 -13.74
C GLU A 179 -10.90 -16.17 -12.99
N GLU A 180 -10.09 -17.22 -13.23
CA GLU A 180 -10.31 -18.57 -12.69
C GLU A 180 -9.23 -19.04 -11.70
N GLU A 181 -8.11 -18.33 -11.52
CA GLU A 181 -7.07 -18.74 -10.58
C GLU A 181 -7.24 -18.12 -9.19
N GLY A 182 -6.86 -18.89 -8.17
CA GLY A 182 -6.94 -18.48 -6.77
C GLY A 182 -5.99 -17.33 -6.41
N ILE A 183 -5.99 -16.95 -5.14
CA ILE A 183 -5.02 -15.98 -4.60
C ILE A 183 -3.61 -16.55 -4.79
N THR A 184 -2.70 -15.78 -5.38
CA THR A 184 -1.33 -16.24 -5.60
C THR A 184 -0.58 -16.44 -4.29
N ASP A 185 0.28 -17.45 -4.28
CA ASP A 185 1.14 -17.75 -3.15
C ASP A 185 2.38 -16.85 -3.15
N SER A 186 2.95 -16.62 -4.34
CA SER A 186 4.12 -15.75 -4.55
C SER A 186 3.74 -14.33 -4.98
N LEU A 187 4.55 -13.34 -4.61
CA LEU A 187 4.38 -11.95 -5.03
C LEU A 187 4.45 -11.82 -6.57
N GLN A 188 3.41 -11.22 -7.14
CA GLN A 188 3.29 -10.99 -8.58
C GLN A 188 3.58 -9.53 -8.92
N GLU A 189 3.93 -9.29 -10.19
CA GLU A 189 4.00 -7.94 -10.76
C GLU A 189 3.33 -7.86 -12.13
N ILE A 190 2.88 -6.65 -12.47
CA ILE A 190 2.41 -6.29 -13.81
C ILE A 190 2.81 -4.86 -14.15
N LEU A 191 3.20 -4.64 -15.41
CA LEU A 191 3.33 -3.30 -15.99
C LEU A 191 2.00 -2.83 -16.55
N VAL A 192 1.58 -1.64 -16.16
CA VAL A 192 0.35 -0.99 -16.64
C VAL A 192 0.66 0.43 -17.11
N PRO A 193 0.10 0.89 -18.26
CA PRO A 193 0.23 2.27 -18.67
C PRO A 193 -0.65 3.18 -17.82
N ILE A 194 -0.15 4.38 -17.54
CA ILE A 194 -0.85 5.43 -16.82
C ILE A 194 -1.58 6.33 -17.81
N PHE A 195 -2.84 6.62 -17.54
CA PHE A 195 -3.71 7.47 -18.35
C PHE A 195 -4.15 8.72 -17.58
N SER A 196 -4.50 9.76 -18.33
CA SER A 196 -5.18 10.91 -17.75
C SER A 196 -6.56 10.51 -17.21
N ASN A 197 -7.00 11.20 -16.15
CA ASN A 197 -8.33 10.98 -15.58
C ASN A 197 -9.45 11.21 -16.60
N ASN A 198 -9.26 12.13 -17.56
CA ASN A 198 -10.22 12.34 -18.64
C ASN A 198 -10.35 11.11 -19.56
N VAL A 199 -9.22 10.47 -19.90
CA VAL A 199 -9.24 9.23 -20.68
C VAL A 199 -10.00 8.15 -19.94
N CYS A 200 -9.84 8.02 -18.62
CA CYS A 200 -10.55 7.00 -17.86
C CYS A 200 -12.05 7.26 -17.75
N LYS A 201 -12.47 8.52 -17.50
CA LYS A 201 -13.88 8.90 -17.51
C LYS A 201 -14.58 8.67 -18.85
N THR A 202 -13.87 8.84 -19.95
CA THR A 202 -14.48 8.82 -21.29
C THR A 202 -14.35 7.48 -22.01
N LYS A 203 -13.30 6.70 -21.71
CA LYS A 203 -12.96 5.47 -22.44
C LYS A 203 -13.05 4.19 -21.61
N MET A 204 -13.13 4.29 -20.28
CA MET A 204 -13.12 3.13 -19.38
C MET A 204 -14.44 2.98 -18.60
N GLU A 205 -15.53 3.59 -19.09
CA GLU A 205 -16.90 3.46 -18.56
C GLU A 205 -17.10 3.92 -17.09
N TYR A 206 -16.15 4.63 -16.50
CA TYR A 206 -16.34 5.25 -15.17
C TYR A 206 -17.30 6.45 -15.24
N ALA A 207 -18.19 6.56 -14.26
CA ALA A 207 -19.02 7.74 -14.12
C ALA A 207 -18.16 8.99 -13.79
N PRO A 208 -18.55 10.20 -14.22
CA PRO A 208 -17.76 11.42 -14.05
C PRO A 208 -17.35 11.71 -12.60
N GLU A 209 -18.15 11.28 -11.63
CA GLU A 209 -17.96 11.49 -10.19
C GLU A 209 -17.06 10.43 -9.53
N GLU A 210 -16.79 9.31 -10.19
CA GLU A 210 -16.01 8.20 -9.64
C GLU A 210 -14.50 8.48 -9.63
N ILE A 211 -14.01 9.28 -10.60
CA ILE A 211 -12.59 9.64 -10.69
C ILE A 211 -12.39 11.10 -10.32
N THR A 212 -11.64 11.36 -9.26
CA THR A 212 -11.30 12.71 -8.79
C THR A 212 -9.89 13.10 -9.19
N GLN A 213 -9.51 14.36 -8.98
CA GLN A 213 -8.12 14.83 -9.19
C GLN A 213 -7.10 14.22 -8.20
N ASN A 214 -7.57 13.58 -7.12
CA ASN A 214 -6.73 12.94 -6.12
C ASN A 214 -6.44 11.47 -6.44
N MET A 215 -6.72 11.03 -7.67
CA MET A 215 -6.59 9.65 -8.14
C MET A 215 -5.73 9.62 -9.41
N ILE A 216 -5.00 8.51 -9.58
CA ILE A 216 -4.26 8.17 -10.81
C ILE A 216 -4.94 6.96 -11.44
N CYS A 217 -5.09 6.98 -12.75
CA CYS A 217 -5.65 5.87 -13.50
C CYS A 217 -4.56 5.11 -14.26
N ALA A 218 -4.53 3.79 -14.12
CA ALA A 218 -3.62 2.93 -14.85
C ALA A 218 -4.27 1.57 -15.14
N GLY A 219 -3.93 0.96 -16.28
CA GLY A 219 -4.51 -0.33 -16.68
C GLY A 219 -4.49 -0.52 -18.19
N PHE A 220 -5.21 -1.51 -18.72
CA PHE A 220 -5.31 -1.72 -20.16
C PHE A 220 -6.73 -1.43 -20.65
N GLN A 221 -6.86 -0.75 -21.80
CA GLN A 221 -8.15 -0.29 -22.38
C GLN A 221 -9.19 -1.39 -22.63
N ASN A 222 -8.77 -2.65 -22.65
CA ASN A 222 -9.65 -3.77 -23.00
C ASN A 222 -10.19 -4.53 -21.78
N GLY A 223 -10.05 -4.01 -20.55
CA GLY A 223 -10.59 -4.61 -19.31
C GLY A 223 -9.99 -5.97 -18.90
N ARG A 224 -9.24 -6.65 -19.79
CA ARG A 224 -8.69 -7.99 -19.56
C ARG A 224 -7.40 -8.00 -18.74
N ARG A 225 -6.77 -6.85 -18.54
CA ARG A 225 -5.60 -6.70 -17.68
C ARG A 225 -5.79 -5.49 -16.76
N ASP A 226 -6.03 -5.77 -15.50
CA ASP A 226 -6.08 -4.80 -14.41
C ASP A 226 -5.10 -5.27 -13.32
N SER A 227 -4.70 -4.37 -12.44
CA SER A 227 -3.99 -4.66 -11.19
C SER A 227 -4.58 -5.83 -10.38
N CYS A 228 -5.90 -6.03 -10.49
CA CYS A 228 -6.65 -7.13 -9.87
C CYS A 228 -6.85 -8.35 -10.78
N HIS A 229 -6.51 -8.25 -12.07
CA HIS A 229 -6.81 -9.24 -13.10
C HIS A 229 -5.65 -9.35 -14.10
N VAL A 230 -4.70 -10.25 -13.87
CA VAL A 230 -3.66 -10.58 -14.86
C VAL A 230 -4.12 -11.79 -15.68
N SER A 231 -4.75 -11.61 -16.85
CA SER A 231 -5.03 -12.75 -17.74
C SER A 231 -3.73 -13.22 -18.41
N ASN A 232 -3.38 -14.49 -18.25
CA ASN A 232 -2.37 -15.15 -19.09
C ASN A 232 -2.90 -15.28 -20.54
N LEU A 233 -2.00 -15.15 -21.51
CA LEU A 233 -2.28 -15.24 -22.95
C LEU A 233 -2.82 -16.62 -23.36
#